data_AF-A0A9N9J526-F1
#
_entry.id   AF-A0A9N9J526-F1
#
_cell.length_a   1.000
_cell.length_b   1.000
_cell.length_c   1.000
_cell.angle_alpha   90.00
_cell.angle_beta   90.00
_cell.angle_gamma   90.00
#
_symmetry.space_group_name_H-M   'P 1'
#
loop_
_entity.id
_entity.type
_entity.pdbx_description
1 polymer ?
#
loop_
_entity_poly.entity_id
_entity_poly.type
_entity_poly.pdbx_seq_one_letter_code
_entity_poly.pdbx_strand_id
1 'polypeptide(L)'
;MPCPGKTFTSSITWYSPKFINPEELSFCEECYNQFIRNTPLNMYMRNDGTFIGVCDFSVKIQEQWLTAVSGNDINIFRKYVEPKVVHVRTIRSEYANLQSHHSLETQRKGVLVYSQLKNRGQGAALELIDNRSQRYFFNNRTYSNSGAAHAAQLQIQVDECSRKINNHLVDMGRLENKRANYWHA
;
A
#
# COMPACT_ATOMS: atom_id res chain seq x y z
N MET A 1 29.81 -5.27 -3.30
CA MET A 1 28.89 -5.08 -4.45
C MET A 1 28.58 -3.59 -4.58
N PRO A 2 28.21 -3.07 -5.76
CA PRO A 2 27.67 -1.72 -5.85
C PRO A 2 26.36 -1.63 -5.04
N CYS A 3 26.05 -0.46 -4.50
CA CYS A 3 24.77 -0.22 -3.82
C CYS A 3 23.62 -0.70 -4.71
N PRO A 4 22.69 -1.52 -4.19
CA PRO A 4 21.53 -1.96 -4.97
C PRO A 4 20.64 -0.78 -5.39
N GLY A 5 20.80 0.37 -4.75
CA GLY A 5 20.06 1.58 -5.10
C GLY A 5 18.57 1.33 -5.03
N LYS A 6 17.88 1.51 -6.16
CA LYS A 6 16.42 1.35 -6.29
C LYS A 6 15.95 -0.11 -6.41
N THR A 7 16.85 -1.10 -6.48
CA THR A 7 16.43 -2.50 -6.60
C THR A 7 16.14 -3.10 -5.23
N PHE A 8 15.01 -3.79 -5.11
CA PHE A 8 14.70 -4.61 -3.93
C PHE A 8 15.76 -5.69 -3.76
N THR A 9 16.36 -5.74 -2.58
CA THR A 9 17.35 -6.77 -2.23
C THR A 9 16.95 -7.47 -0.93
N SER A 10 17.13 -8.79 -0.91
CA SER A 10 17.02 -9.61 0.29
C SER A 10 18.42 -9.92 0.84
N SER A 11 18.48 -10.28 2.11
CA SER A 11 19.70 -10.79 2.76
C SER A 11 20.84 -9.77 2.93
N ILE A 12 20.53 -8.48 2.98
CA ILE A 12 21.50 -7.41 3.29
C ILE A 12 21.16 -6.80 4.65
N THR A 13 22.18 -6.36 5.39
CA THR A 13 22.02 -5.62 6.64
C THR A 13 21.61 -4.18 6.36
N TRP A 14 20.64 -3.67 7.11
CA TRP A 14 20.14 -2.32 6.95
C TRP A 14 20.49 -1.44 8.13
N TYR A 15 20.68 -0.16 7.85
CA TYR A 15 21.05 0.85 8.83
C TYR A 15 20.12 2.05 8.73
N SER A 16 19.78 2.65 9.86
CA SER A 16 18.96 3.86 9.91
C SER A 16 19.48 4.83 10.97
N PRO A 17 19.19 6.14 10.86
CA PRO A 17 19.44 7.08 11.93
C PRO A 17 18.66 6.72 13.20
N LYS A 18 19.30 6.83 14.38
CA LYS A 18 18.71 6.51 15.69
C LYS A 18 17.51 7.40 16.06
N PHE A 19 17.41 8.59 15.47
CA PHE A 19 16.38 9.59 15.78
C PHE A 19 15.09 9.45 14.95
N ILE A 20 15.00 8.44 14.08
CA ILE A 20 13.78 8.10 13.32
C ILE A 20 13.41 6.64 13.56
N ASN A 21 12.24 6.16 13.16
CA ASN A 21 11.90 4.74 13.30
C ASN A 21 12.55 3.91 12.18
N PRO A 22 12.74 2.59 12.38
CA PRO A 22 13.20 1.71 11.32
C PRO A 22 12.32 1.83 10.08
N GLU A 23 12.90 1.57 8.91
CA GLU A 23 12.23 1.62 7.61
C GLU A 23 11.72 3.02 7.15
N GLU A 24 11.84 4.06 7.96
CA GLU A 24 11.44 5.43 7.55
C GLU A 24 12.48 6.07 6.63
N LEU A 25 13.75 5.73 6.85
CA LEU A 25 14.88 6.02 5.99
C LEU A 25 15.95 4.97 6.24
N SER A 26 16.15 4.06 5.27
CA SER A 26 17.06 2.92 5.42
C SER A 26 18.20 2.95 4.41
N PHE A 27 19.38 2.60 4.89
CA PHE A 27 20.60 2.50 4.11
C PHE A 27 21.05 1.05 4.06
N CYS A 28 21.40 0.56 2.88
CA CYS A 28 21.99 -0.76 2.76
C CYS A 28 23.41 -0.78 3.36
N GLU A 29 23.89 -1.98 3.69
CA GLU A 29 25.21 -2.21 4.28
C GLU A 29 26.35 -1.59 3.46
N GLU A 30 26.27 -1.63 2.13
CA GLU A 30 27.29 -1.05 1.25
C GLU A 30 27.36 0.47 1.39
N CYS A 31 26.21 1.17 1.35
CA CYS A 31 26.16 2.61 1.53
C CYS A 31 26.62 3.02 2.93
N TYR A 32 26.24 2.25 3.95
CA TYR A 32 26.74 2.46 5.29
C TYR A 32 28.27 2.34 5.36
N ASN A 33 28.83 1.24 4.86
CA ASN A 33 30.27 1.00 4.88
C ASN A 33 31.05 2.05 4.09
N GLN A 34 30.53 2.50 2.95
CA GLN A 34 31.22 3.44 2.06
C GLN A 34 31.20 4.88 2.58
N PHE A 35 30.06 5.36 3.08
CA PHE A 35 29.86 6.79 3.35
C PHE A 35 29.68 7.15 4.83
N ILE A 36 29.35 6.17 5.67
CA ILE A 36 28.89 6.43 7.05
C ILE A 36 29.85 5.83 8.07
N ARG A 37 30.26 4.56 7.90
CA ARG A 37 30.96 3.77 8.93
C ARG A 37 32.20 4.45 9.51
N ASN A 38 32.98 5.13 8.67
CA ASN A 38 34.25 5.75 9.07
C ASN A 38 34.14 7.26 9.35
N THR A 39 32.93 7.79 9.56
CA THR A 39 32.73 9.20 9.91
C THR A 39 32.53 9.38 11.42
N PRO A 40 32.86 10.55 12.00
CA PRO A 40 32.66 10.81 13.43
C PRO A 40 31.19 10.73 13.87
N LEU A 41 30.25 10.87 12.93
CA LEU A 41 28.81 10.83 13.19
C LEU A 41 28.21 9.42 13.06
N ASN A 42 29.01 8.38 12.78
CA ASN A 42 28.52 7.00 12.62
C ASN A 42 27.72 6.48 13.83
N MET A 43 28.02 6.98 15.04
CA MET A 43 27.37 6.60 16.29
C MET A 43 25.88 6.96 16.35
N TYR A 44 25.43 7.86 15.47
CA TYR A 44 24.01 8.21 15.31
C TYR A 44 23.23 7.24 14.43
N MET A 45 23.88 6.21 13.90
CA MET A 45 23.25 5.15 13.12
C MET A 45 23.03 3.92 13.98
N ARG A 46 21.95 3.20 13.70
CA ARG A 46 21.67 1.87 14.25
C ARG A 46 21.66 0.84 13.13
N ASN A 47 21.95 -0.40 13.52
CA ASN A 47 21.74 -1.58 12.69
C ASN A 47 20.31 -2.07 12.94
N ASP A 48 19.51 -2.15 11.87
CA ASP A 48 18.11 -2.61 11.89
C ASP A 48 17.97 -4.10 11.57
N GLY A 49 19.09 -4.80 11.34
CA GLY A 49 19.14 -6.21 10.99
C GLY A 49 18.93 -6.44 9.49
N THR A 50 18.52 -7.65 9.15
CA THR A 50 18.32 -8.09 7.78
C THR A 50 16.84 -8.09 7.44
N PHE A 51 16.45 -7.33 6.42
CA PHE A 51 15.09 -7.33 5.89
C PHE A 51 15.09 -7.06 4.38
N ILE A 52 13.91 -7.11 3.75
CA ILE A 52 13.74 -6.81 2.32
C ILE A 52 13.42 -5.32 2.19
N GLY A 53 14.26 -4.59 1.47
CA GLY A 53 14.12 -3.14 1.37
C GLY A 53 14.73 -2.55 0.10
N VAL A 54 14.60 -1.22 0.00
CA VAL A 54 15.22 -0.38 -1.03
C VAL A 54 16.12 0.63 -0.32
N CYS A 55 17.29 0.89 -0.89
CA CYS A 55 18.24 1.84 -0.31
C CYS A 55 17.82 3.27 -0.59
N ASP A 56 17.46 4.00 0.47
CA ASP A 56 17.02 5.39 0.38
C ASP A 56 18.20 6.37 0.23
N PHE A 57 19.45 5.89 0.32
CA PHE A 57 20.67 6.71 0.38
C PHE A 57 21.05 7.34 -0.97
N SER A 58 20.18 8.23 -1.46
CA SER A 58 20.32 8.98 -2.70
C SER A 58 21.50 9.97 -2.66
N VAL A 59 21.91 10.48 -3.82
CA VAL A 59 22.97 11.51 -3.93
C VAL A 59 22.69 12.71 -3.04
N LYS A 60 21.44 13.19 -2.97
CA LYS A 60 21.08 14.31 -2.09
C LYS A 60 21.23 13.97 -0.61
N ILE A 61 20.85 12.75 -0.20
CA ILE A 61 21.05 12.32 1.19
C ILE A 61 22.53 12.19 1.51
N GLN A 62 23.33 11.70 0.55
CA GLN A 62 24.79 11.64 0.67
C GLN A 62 25.38 13.05 0.86
N GLU A 63 25.01 14.03 0.05
CA GLU A 63 25.47 15.42 0.17
C GLU A 63 25.13 16.02 1.55
N GLN A 64 23.89 15.81 2.03
CA GLN A 64 23.47 16.31 3.34
C GLN A 64 24.19 15.60 4.49
N TRP A 65 24.47 14.31 4.36
CA TRP A 65 25.28 13.56 5.30
C TRP A 65 26.72 14.09 5.35
N LEU A 66 27.36 14.27 4.19
CA LEU A 66 28.72 14.81 4.10
C LEU A 66 28.80 16.24 4.66
N THR A 67 27.78 17.06 4.43
CA THR A 67 27.69 18.41 5.02
C THR A 67 27.65 18.34 6.55
N ALA A 68 26.84 17.46 7.12
CA ALA A 68 26.78 17.25 8.56
C ALA A 68 28.10 16.73 9.14
N VAL A 69 28.77 15.80 8.45
CA VAL A 69 30.08 15.28 8.84
C VAL A 69 31.15 16.37 8.80
N SER A 70 31.18 17.20 7.77
CA SER A 70 32.13 18.31 7.65
C SER A 70 31.95 19.36 8.76
N GLY A 71 30.71 19.59 9.19
CA GLY A 71 30.40 20.46 10.33
C GLY A 71 30.48 19.77 11.69
N ASN A 72 30.72 18.45 11.71
CA ASN A 72 30.58 17.59 12.89
C ASN A 72 29.28 17.84 13.69
N ASP A 73 28.18 18.11 12.97
CA ASP A 73 26.88 18.45 13.55
C ASP A 73 25.77 17.61 12.93
N ILE A 74 25.35 16.58 13.66
CA ILE A 74 24.24 15.70 13.25
C ILE A 74 22.92 16.46 13.05
N ASN A 75 22.74 17.63 13.69
CA ASN A 75 21.52 18.39 13.57
C ASN A 75 21.33 18.96 12.16
N ILE A 76 22.40 19.16 11.39
CA ILE A 76 22.32 19.52 9.97
C ILE A 76 21.55 18.42 9.21
N PHE A 77 21.98 17.17 9.36
CA PHE A 77 21.33 16.03 8.72
C PHE A 77 19.90 15.82 9.24
N ARG A 78 19.70 15.93 10.56
CA ARG A 78 18.38 15.79 11.19
C ARG A 78 17.37 16.79 10.63
N LYS A 79 17.72 18.08 10.55
CA LYS A 79 16.86 19.14 10.02
C LYS A 79 16.41 18.87 8.57
N TYR A 80 17.26 18.22 7.78
CA TYR A 80 16.92 17.81 6.42
C TYR A 80 15.98 16.60 6.38
N VAL A 81 16.23 15.58 7.22
CA VAL A 81 15.54 14.29 7.19
C VAL A 81 14.17 14.33 7.88
N GLU A 82 14.02 15.03 9.01
CA GLU A 82 12.80 14.97 9.82
C GLU A 82 11.52 15.38 9.06
N PRO A 83 11.47 16.52 8.35
CA PRO A 83 10.27 16.89 7.60
C PRO A 83 9.92 15.86 6.52
N LYS A 84 10.94 15.27 5.90
CA LYS A 84 10.78 14.22 4.88
C LYS A 84 10.22 12.92 5.49
N VAL A 85 10.70 12.52 6.66
CA VAL A 85 10.18 11.36 7.39
C VAL A 85 8.72 11.57 7.80
N VAL A 86 8.34 12.77 8.25
CA VAL A 86 6.92 13.08 8.54
C VAL A 86 6.07 12.85 7.30
N HIS A 87 6.52 13.29 6.12
CA HIS A 87 5.81 13.05 4.87
C HIS A 87 5.70 11.55 4.53
N VAL A 88 6.77 10.78 4.71
CA VAL A 88 6.77 9.31 4.51
C VAL A 88 5.78 8.63 5.45
N ARG A 89 5.68 9.07 6.71
CA ARG A 89 4.68 8.57 7.67
C ARG A 89 3.26 8.87 7.21
N THR A 90 3.00 10.07 6.69
CA THR A 90 1.68 10.42 6.11
C THR A 90 1.32 9.49 4.96
N ILE A 91 2.25 9.25 4.02
CA ILE A 91 2.03 8.32 2.90
C ILE A 91 1.73 6.90 3.42
N ARG A 92 2.47 6.41 4.42
CA ARG A 92 2.23 5.09 5.02
C ARG A 92 0.85 4.99 5.70
N SER A 93 0.44 6.04 6.41
CA SER A 93 -0.87 6.12 7.04
C SER A 93 -2.00 6.09 6.01
N GLU A 94 -1.88 6.89 4.94
CA GLU A 94 -2.82 6.89 3.82
C GLU A 94 -2.90 5.52 3.13
N TYR A 95 -1.75 4.87 2.91
CA TYR A 95 -1.69 3.53 2.34
C TYR A 95 -2.40 2.50 3.23
N ALA A 96 -2.13 2.50 4.53
CA ALA A 96 -2.76 1.58 5.49
C ALA A 96 -4.29 1.76 5.54
N ASN A 97 -4.76 3.02 5.46
CA ASN A 97 -6.19 3.31 5.38
C ASN A 97 -6.81 2.76 4.10
N LEU A 98 -6.17 2.96 2.94
CA LEU A 98 -6.64 2.41 1.66
C LEU A 98 -6.65 0.88 1.68
N GLN A 99 -5.64 0.24 2.28
CA GLN A 99 -5.56 -1.21 2.41
C GLN A 99 -6.71 -1.76 3.29
N SER A 100 -7.05 -1.06 4.37
CA SER A 100 -8.20 -1.38 5.21
C SER A 100 -9.52 -1.28 4.43
N HIS A 101 -9.73 -0.18 3.70
CA HIS A 101 -10.92 0.00 2.86
C HIS A 101 -11.02 -1.05 1.74
N HIS A 102 -9.90 -1.36 1.08
CA HIS A 102 -9.83 -2.42 0.09
C HIS A 102 -10.25 -3.78 0.66
N SER A 103 -9.78 -4.12 1.86
CA SER A 103 -10.12 -5.38 2.54
C SER A 103 -11.61 -5.45 2.87
N LEU A 104 -12.16 -4.35 3.39
CA LEU A 104 -13.59 -4.23 3.69
C LEU A 104 -14.47 -4.40 2.44
N GLU A 105 -14.14 -3.70 1.34
CA GLU A 105 -14.90 -3.79 0.09
C GLU A 105 -14.77 -5.18 -0.55
N THR A 106 -13.62 -5.85 -0.41
CA THR A 106 -13.42 -7.23 -0.85
C THR A 106 -14.32 -8.20 -0.08
N GLN A 107 -14.37 -8.07 1.25
CA GLN A 107 -15.25 -8.87 2.10
C GLN A 107 -16.73 -8.64 1.75
N ARG A 108 -17.13 -7.36 1.63
CA ARG A 108 -18.49 -6.97 1.25
C ARG A 108 -18.89 -7.58 -0.11
N LYS A 109 -18.01 -7.49 -1.11
CA LYS A 109 -18.23 -8.11 -2.42
C LYS A 109 -18.46 -9.61 -2.30
N GLY A 110 -17.66 -10.32 -1.50
CA GLY A 110 -17.83 -11.76 -1.26
C GLY A 110 -19.23 -12.11 -0.72
N VAL A 111 -19.72 -11.36 0.27
CA VAL A 111 -21.08 -11.55 0.83
C VAL A 111 -22.18 -11.28 -0.20
N LEU A 112 -22.02 -10.23 -1.02
CA LEU A 112 -22.98 -9.88 -2.07
C LEU A 112 -23.04 -10.95 -3.17
N VAL A 113 -21.89 -11.45 -3.62
CA VAL A 113 -21.81 -12.54 -4.62
C VAL A 113 -22.48 -13.81 -4.07
N TYR A 114 -22.20 -14.18 -2.82
CA TYR A 114 -22.85 -15.33 -2.19
C TYR A 114 -24.38 -15.16 -2.12
N SER A 115 -24.86 -13.99 -1.68
CA SER A 115 -26.29 -13.68 -1.61
C SER A 115 -26.94 -13.71 -3.00
N GLN A 116 -26.23 -13.24 -4.03
CA GLN A 116 -26.70 -13.28 -5.40
C GLN A 116 -26.89 -14.71 -5.90
N LEU A 117 -25.91 -15.60 -5.66
CA LEU A 117 -26.00 -17.01 -6.02
C LEU A 117 -27.18 -17.69 -5.32
N LYS A 118 -27.38 -17.41 -4.01
CA LYS A 118 -28.52 -17.93 -3.25
C LYS A 118 -29.86 -17.50 -3.85
N ASN A 119 -30.02 -16.21 -4.18
CA ASN A 119 -31.25 -15.69 -4.79
C ASN A 119 -31.54 -16.33 -6.16
N ARG A 120 -30.51 -16.55 -6.99
CA ARG A 120 -30.68 -17.25 -8.28
C ARG A 120 -31.13 -18.70 -8.07
N GLY A 121 -30.51 -19.43 -7.14
CA GLY A 121 -30.87 -20.82 -6.83
C GLY A 121 -32.29 -20.96 -6.29
N GLN A 122 -32.70 -20.09 -5.35
CA GLN A 122 -34.06 -20.08 -4.81
C GLN A 122 -35.10 -19.70 -5.88
N GLY A 123 -34.79 -18.72 -6.72
CA GLY A 123 -35.65 -18.32 -7.83
C GLY A 123 -35.90 -19.47 -8.81
N ALA A 124 -34.84 -20.18 -9.22
CA ALA A 124 -34.96 -21.33 -10.12
C ALA A 124 -35.76 -22.49 -9.51
N ALA A 125 -35.60 -22.74 -8.21
CA ALA A 125 -36.37 -23.78 -7.53
C ALA A 125 -37.88 -23.45 -7.47
N LEU A 126 -38.23 -22.18 -7.26
CA LEU A 126 -39.63 -21.74 -7.21
C LEU A 126 -40.32 -21.81 -8.59
N GLU A 127 -39.59 -21.54 -9.68
CA GLU A 127 -40.11 -21.69 -11.05
C GLU A 127 -40.51 -23.12 -11.39
N LEU A 128 -39.90 -24.13 -10.77
CA LEU A 128 -40.26 -25.54 -10.95
C LEU A 128 -41.56 -25.92 -10.23
N ILE A 129 -42.00 -25.13 -9.24
CA ILE A 129 -43.11 -25.45 -8.35
C ILE A 129 -44.34 -24.58 -8.66
N ASP A 130 -44.15 -23.31 -9.02
CA ASP A 130 -45.23 -22.36 -9.26
C ASP A 130 -45.49 -22.16 -10.76
N ASN A 131 -46.67 -22.59 -11.22
CA ASN A 131 -47.10 -22.47 -12.62
C ASN A 131 -47.71 -21.09 -12.96
N ARG A 132 -47.64 -20.12 -12.03
CA ARG A 132 -48.14 -18.76 -12.23
C ARG A 132 -47.03 -17.83 -12.71
N SER A 133 -47.18 -17.30 -13.92
CA SER A 133 -46.24 -16.35 -14.51
C SER A 133 -46.39 -14.93 -13.92
N GLN A 134 -45.95 -14.72 -12.68
CA GLN A 134 -45.75 -13.36 -12.17
C GLN A 134 -44.45 -12.80 -12.76
N ARG A 135 -44.56 -11.69 -13.52
CA ARG A 135 -43.39 -10.98 -14.05
C ARG A 135 -42.89 -9.97 -13.02
N TYR A 136 -41.60 -10.00 -12.74
CA TYR A 136 -40.94 -9.05 -11.85
C TYR A 136 -40.23 -7.98 -12.66
N PHE A 137 -40.21 -6.74 -12.16
CA PHE A 137 -39.63 -5.60 -12.88
C PHE A 137 -38.53 -4.93 -12.05
N PHE A 138 -37.35 -4.76 -12.63
CA PHE A 138 -36.24 -4.05 -12.00
C PHE A 138 -35.35 -3.40 -13.07
N ASN A 139 -34.97 -2.14 -12.85
CA ASN A 139 -34.09 -1.37 -13.74
C ASN A 139 -34.49 -1.44 -15.23
N ASN A 140 -35.77 -1.19 -15.52
CA ASN A 140 -36.37 -1.26 -16.85
C ASN A 140 -36.30 -2.62 -17.56
N ARG A 141 -36.11 -3.71 -16.81
CA ARG A 141 -36.10 -5.09 -17.33
C ARG A 141 -37.12 -5.95 -16.61
N THR A 142 -37.71 -6.88 -17.35
CA THR A 142 -38.58 -7.93 -16.82
C THR A 142 -37.78 -9.18 -16.49
N TYR A 143 -38.12 -9.83 -15.38
CA TYR A 143 -37.51 -11.06 -14.89
C TYR A 143 -38.59 -12.12 -14.69
N SER A 144 -38.21 -13.37 -14.93
CA SER A 144 -39.09 -14.54 -14.83
C SER A 144 -39.50 -14.87 -13.40
N ASN A 145 -38.66 -14.54 -12.41
CA ASN A 145 -38.95 -14.71 -10.99
C ASN A 145 -38.31 -13.62 -10.10
N SER A 146 -38.76 -13.52 -8.85
CA SER A 146 -38.29 -12.52 -7.87
C SER A 146 -36.81 -12.70 -7.52
N GLY A 147 -36.33 -13.94 -7.44
CA GLY A 147 -34.92 -14.27 -7.19
C GLY A 147 -34.00 -13.73 -8.28
N ALA A 148 -34.41 -13.80 -9.55
CA ALA A 148 -33.67 -13.23 -10.68
C ALA A 148 -33.64 -11.70 -10.62
N ALA A 149 -34.76 -11.05 -10.28
CA ALA A 149 -34.81 -9.60 -10.09
C ALA A 149 -33.90 -9.12 -8.93
N HIS A 150 -33.97 -9.79 -7.77
CA HIS A 150 -33.10 -9.48 -6.62
C HIS A 150 -31.62 -9.77 -6.93
N ALA A 151 -31.32 -10.85 -7.66
CA ALA A 151 -29.96 -11.14 -8.08
C ALA A 151 -29.40 -10.06 -9.03
N ALA A 152 -30.24 -9.47 -9.88
CA ALA A 152 -29.84 -8.34 -10.73
C ALA A 152 -29.59 -7.07 -9.91
N GLN A 153 -30.39 -6.81 -8.87
CA GLN A 153 -30.14 -5.70 -7.95
C GLN A 153 -28.81 -5.86 -7.19
N LEU A 154 -28.51 -7.08 -6.71
CA LEU A 154 -27.24 -7.38 -6.05
C LEU A 154 -26.04 -7.24 -6.99
N GLN A 155 -26.22 -7.53 -8.29
CA GLN A 155 -25.14 -7.35 -9.29
C GLN A 155 -24.64 -5.91 -9.32
N ILE A 156 -25.54 -4.92 -9.28
CA ILE A 156 -25.16 -3.50 -9.30
C ILE A 156 -24.24 -3.16 -8.12
N GLN A 157 -24.52 -3.72 -6.94
CA GLN A 157 -23.68 -3.52 -5.75
C GLN A 157 -22.34 -4.25 -5.87
N VAL A 158 -22.32 -5.46 -6.45
CA VAL A 158 -21.08 -6.20 -6.75
C VAL A 158 -20.17 -5.41 -7.70
N ASP A 159 -20.76 -4.80 -8.72
CA ASP A 159 -20.04 -3.97 -9.70
C ASP A 159 -19.49 -2.70 -9.04
N GLU A 160 -20.27 -2.07 -8.15
CA GLU A 160 -19.82 -0.92 -7.37
C GLU A 160 -18.63 -1.27 -6.46
N CYS A 161 -18.70 -2.37 -5.71
CA CYS A 161 -17.58 -2.84 -4.89
C CYS A 161 -16.36 -3.14 -5.74
N SER A 162 -16.53 -3.77 -6.91
CA SER A 162 -15.42 -4.07 -7.83
C SER A 162 -14.71 -2.79 -8.31
N ARG A 163 -15.47 -1.75 -8.64
CA ARG A 163 -14.92 -0.44 -9.01
C ARG A 163 -14.14 0.19 -7.84
N LYS A 164 -14.68 0.15 -6.63
CA LYS A 164 -13.99 0.67 -5.42
C LYS A 164 -12.68 -0.06 -5.14
N ILE A 165 -12.69 -1.39 -5.19
CA ILE A 165 -11.51 -2.25 -5.04
C ILE A 165 -10.42 -1.84 -6.04
N ASN A 166 -10.77 -1.72 -7.32
CA ASN A 166 -9.84 -1.33 -8.36
C ASN A 166 -9.27 0.09 -8.14
N ASN A 167 -10.11 1.04 -7.74
CA ASN A 167 -9.66 2.39 -7.42
C ASN A 167 -8.67 2.39 -6.25
N HIS A 168 -8.95 1.65 -5.17
CA HIS A 168 -8.04 1.53 -4.04
C HIS A 168 -6.70 0.90 -4.44
N LEU A 169 -6.70 -0.12 -5.31
CA LEU A 169 -5.46 -0.72 -5.83
C LEU A 169 -4.61 0.29 -6.61
N VAL A 170 -5.25 1.09 -7.48
CA VAL A 170 -4.56 2.14 -8.25
C VAL A 170 -3.97 3.20 -7.32
N ASP A 171 -4.73 3.66 -6.33
CA ASP A 171 -4.26 4.69 -5.40
C ASP A 171 -3.16 4.18 -4.47
N MET A 172 -3.24 2.93 -4.00
CA MET A 172 -2.14 2.29 -3.25
C MET A 172 -0.86 2.25 -4.09
N GLY A 173 -0.94 1.84 -5.36
CA GLY A 173 0.23 1.85 -6.25
C GLY A 173 0.80 3.25 -6.52
N ARG A 174 -0.05 4.29 -6.55
CA ARG A 174 0.43 5.69 -6.63
C ARG A 174 1.18 6.11 -5.38
N LEU A 175 0.69 5.74 -4.20
CA LEU A 175 1.35 6.05 -2.92
C LEU A 175 2.70 5.32 -2.79
N GLU A 176 2.80 4.06 -3.23
CA GLU A 176 4.07 3.32 -3.27
C GLU A 176 5.08 4.00 -4.20
N ASN A 177 4.65 4.39 -5.40
CA ASN A 177 5.50 5.13 -6.35
C ASN A 177 5.94 6.49 -5.78
N LYS A 178 5.03 7.21 -5.10
CA LYS A 178 5.35 8.47 -4.44
C LYS A 178 6.39 8.25 -3.34
N ARG A 179 6.23 7.23 -2.50
CA ARG A 179 7.19 6.86 -1.45
C ARG A 179 8.56 6.52 -2.04
N ALA A 180 8.60 5.63 -3.03
CA ALA A 180 9.84 5.14 -3.64
C ALA A 180 10.65 6.25 -4.30
N ASN A 181 10.01 7.30 -4.82
CA ASN A 181 10.72 8.41 -5.47
C ASN A 181 11.01 9.59 -4.54
N TYR A 182 10.42 9.63 -3.34
CA TYR A 182 10.49 10.80 -2.47
C TYR A 182 11.91 11.17 -2.00
N TRP A 183 12.74 10.16 -1.78
CA TRP A 183 14.14 10.33 -1.37
C TRP A 183 15.08 10.69 -2.52
N HIS A 184 14.62 10.53 -3.77
CA HIS A 184 15.40 10.79 -4.99
C HIS A 184 15.02 12.10 -5.69
N ALA A 185 13.88 12.70 -5.31
CA ALA A 185 13.42 14.00 -5.80
C ALA A 185 14.13 15.16 -5.08
#